data_AF-A0AAN6NEI1-F1
#
_entry.id   AF-A0AAN6NEI1-F1
#
_cell.length_a   1.000
_cell.length_b   1.000
_cell.length_c   1.000
_cell.angle_alpha   90.00
_cell.angle_beta   90.00
_cell.angle_gamma   90.00
#
_symmetry.space_group_name_H-M   'P 1'
#
loop_
_entity.id
_entity.type
_entity.pdbx_description
1 polymer ?
#
loop_
_entity_poly.entity_id
_entity_poly.type
_entity_poly.pdbx_seq_one_letter_code
_entity_poly.pdbx_strand_id
1 'polypeptide(L)'
;MGAQNSNTAGGYVFPCTTELPDFTFNIANVPFTIPGEYLNYEPLGNGNCYGGIQVNSGVGQSIFGDVALKAFYVVFDSRGPQLGFATKALNLD
;
A
#
# COMPACT_ATOMS: atom_id res chain seq x y z
N MET A 1 14.21 9.75 -7.74
CA MET A 1 13.42 10.85 -7.14
C MET A 1 12.54 11.44 -8.23
N GLY A 2 11.25 11.65 -7.96
CA GLY A 2 10.27 12.01 -9.00
C GLY A 2 8.80 11.80 -8.60
N ALA A 3 8.54 11.23 -7.41
CA ALA A 3 7.19 11.17 -6.86
C ALA A 3 6.68 12.58 -6.51
N GLN A 4 5.43 12.86 -6.81
CA GLN A 4 4.78 14.14 -6.54
C GLN A 4 3.27 13.97 -6.36
N ASN A 5 2.65 14.85 -5.57
CA ASN A 5 1.20 14.91 -5.46
C ASN A 5 0.62 15.60 -6.71
N SER A 6 -0.24 14.89 -7.46
CA SER A 6 -0.87 15.36 -8.68
C SER A 6 -2.36 15.62 -8.46
N ASN A 7 -2.78 16.88 -8.55
CA ASN A 7 -4.19 17.26 -8.47
C ASN A 7 -5.00 16.64 -9.61
N THR A 8 -4.41 16.46 -10.80
CA THR A 8 -5.10 15.87 -11.96
C THR A 8 -5.33 14.37 -11.78
N ALA A 9 -4.37 13.67 -11.18
CA ALA A 9 -4.53 12.24 -10.88
C ALA A 9 -5.28 11.98 -9.56
N GLY A 10 -5.45 13.00 -8.71
CA GLY A 10 -6.11 12.88 -7.41
C GLY A 10 -5.24 12.29 -6.30
N GLY A 11 -3.91 12.26 -6.47
CA GLY A 11 -3.00 11.69 -5.47
C GLY A 11 -1.54 11.67 -5.89
N TYR A 12 -0.71 11.00 -5.10
CA TYR A 12 0.71 10.79 -5.38
C TYR A 12 0.91 9.88 -6.58
N VAL A 13 1.72 10.37 -7.51
CA VAL A 13 2.17 9.66 -8.71
C VAL A 13 3.69 9.66 -8.76
N PHE A 14 4.26 8.72 -9.49
CA PHE A 14 5.71 8.59 -9.65
C PHE A 14 6.06 8.06 -11.06
N PRO A 15 7.29 8.24 -11.57
CA PRO A 15 7.68 7.66 -12.87
C PRO A 15 7.64 6.13 -12.81
N CYS A 16 6.97 5.47 -13.75
CA CYS A 16 6.78 4.01 -13.72
C CYS A 16 8.07 3.18 -13.75
N THR A 17 9.20 3.77 -14.14
CA THR A 17 10.53 3.13 -14.12
C THR A 17 11.21 3.18 -12.75
N THR A 18 10.55 3.74 -11.74
CA THR A 18 11.10 3.85 -10.38
C THR A 18 10.96 2.54 -9.64
N GLU A 19 12.08 2.03 -9.12
CA GLU A 19 12.07 0.99 -8.09
C GLU A 19 11.61 1.62 -6.76
N LEU A 20 10.46 1.18 -6.25
CA LEU A 20 9.89 1.70 -5.01
C LEU A 20 10.51 1.02 -3.79
N PRO A 21 10.72 1.74 -2.68
CA PRO A 21 11.16 1.13 -1.44
C PRO A 21 10.02 0.33 -0.79
N ASP A 22 10.38 -0.69 -0.01
CA ASP A 22 9.46 -1.37 0.88
C ASP A 22 8.87 -0.43 1.93
N PHE A 23 7.66 -0.74 2.38
CA PHE A 23 6.98 -0.02 3.45
C PHE A 23 6.69 -0.93 4.63
N THR A 24 7.27 -0.63 5.79
CA THR A 24 7.05 -1.38 7.03
C THR A 24 6.21 -0.58 8.01
N PHE A 25 5.21 -1.22 8.61
CA PHE A 25 4.45 -0.68 9.73
C PHE A 25 4.34 -1.74 10.85
N ASN A 26 4.09 -1.28 12.08
CA ASN A 26 4.04 -2.17 13.24
C ASN A 26 2.58 -2.51 13.61
N ILE A 27 2.32 -3.80 13.84
CA ILE A 27 1.08 -4.30 14.46
C ILE A 27 1.49 -4.91 15.80
N ALA A 28 1.02 -4.34 16.92
CA ALA A 28 1.39 -4.76 18.26
C ALA A 28 2.93 -4.90 18.48
N ASN A 29 3.70 -3.93 17.97
CA ASN A 29 5.17 -3.89 17.98
C ASN A 29 5.88 -4.95 17.10
N VAL A 30 5.13 -5.72 16.30
CA VAL A 30 5.71 -6.63 15.30
C VAL A 30 5.74 -5.92 13.95
N PRO A 31 6.89 -5.86 13.25
CA PRO A 31 6.98 -5.24 11.94
C PRO A 31 6.34 -6.11 10.86
N PHE A 32 5.52 -5.49 10.01
CA PHE A 32 4.91 -6.06 8.82
C PHE A 32 5.30 -5.22 7.61
N THR A 33 5.90 -5.86 6.60
CA THR A 33 6.50 -5.19 5.44
C THR A 33 5.69 -5.47 4.18
N ILE A 34 5.30 -4.41 3.48
CA ILE A 34 4.73 -4.44 2.14
C ILE A 34 5.88 -4.24 1.15
N PRO A 35 6.11 -5.16 0.20
CA PRO A 35 7.12 -4.98 -0.83
C PRO A 35 6.84 -3.74 -1.70
N GLY A 36 7.89 -3.04 -2.11
CA GLY A 36 7.79 -1.84 -2.95
C GLY A 36 7.00 -2.07 -4.25
N GLU A 37 7.11 -3.26 -4.82
CA GLU A 37 6.34 -3.66 -6.02
C GLU A 37 4.82 -3.56 -5.82
N TYR A 38 4.32 -3.91 -4.63
CA TYR A 38 2.89 -3.80 -4.31
C TYR A 38 2.44 -2.35 -4.12
N LEU A 39 3.38 -1.40 -3.99
CA LEU A 39 3.11 0.04 -3.89
C LEU A 39 2.99 0.72 -5.26
N ASN A 40 3.27 0.02 -6.36
CA ASN A 40 2.81 0.44 -7.67
C ASN A 40 1.36 -0.02 -7.84
N TYR A 41 0.42 0.92 -7.80
CA TYR A 41 -1.00 0.60 -7.88
C TYR A 41 -1.45 0.35 -9.31
N GLU A 42 -1.15 1.29 -10.22
CA GLU A 42 -1.45 1.16 -11.65
C GLU A 42 -0.66 2.17 -12.52
N PRO A 43 -0.38 1.86 -13.80
CA PRO A 43 0.12 2.84 -14.77
C PRO A 43 -0.99 3.80 -15.24
N LEU A 44 -0.66 5.10 -15.34
CA LEU A 44 -1.61 6.14 -15.80
C LEU A 44 -1.56 6.41 -17.31
N GLY A 45 -0.77 5.65 -18.07
CA GLY A 45 -0.64 5.78 -19.53
C GLY A 45 0.20 6.97 -20.03
N ASN A 46 0.75 7.79 -19.12
CA ASN A 46 1.57 8.97 -19.45
C ASN A 46 3.03 8.85 -18.96
N GLY A 47 3.49 7.63 -18.68
CA GLY A 47 4.80 7.36 -18.09
C GLY A 47 4.85 7.47 -16.56
N ASN A 48 3.79 7.98 -15.92
CA ASN A 48 3.64 7.93 -14.47
C ASN A 48 2.72 6.77 -14.05
N CYS A 49 2.96 6.30 -12.83
CA CYS A 49 2.22 5.28 -12.14
C CYS A 49 1.61 5.89 -10.86
N TYR A 50 0.45 5.40 -10.46
CA TYR A 50 -0.26 5.81 -9.26
C TYR A 50 0.30 5.09 -8.04
N GLY A 51 0.59 5.84 -6.97
CA GLY A 51 1.14 5.28 -5.73
C GLY A 51 0.08 4.53 -4.91
N GLY A 52 0.44 3.37 -4.37
CA GLY A 52 -0.40 2.56 -3.48
C GLY A 52 -0.49 3.08 -2.04
N ILE A 53 0.30 4.09 -1.68
CA ILE A 53 0.19 4.83 -0.41
C ILE A 53 -0.24 6.25 -0.72
N GLN A 54 -1.33 6.70 -0.11
CA GLN A 54 -1.93 8.00 -0.33
C GLN A 54 -2.21 8.73 0.98
N VAL A 55 -2.35 10.05 0.89
CA VAL A 55 -2.78 10.88 2.02
C VAL A 55 -4.26 10.62 2.32
N ASN A 56 -4.61 10.55 3.61
CA ASN A 56 -5.99 10.33 4.05
C ASN A 56 -6.76 11.65 4.35
N SER A 57 -6.21 12.79 3.96
CA SER A 57 -6.82 14.10 4.18
C SER A 57 -8.21 14.16 3.54
N GLY A 58 -9.24 14.48 4.33
CA GLY A 58 -10.64 14.51 3.91
C GLY A 58 -11.41 13.19 4.10
N VAL A 59 -10.74 12.07 4.37
CA VAL A 59 -11.38 10.77 4.65
C VAL A 59 -11.67 10.58 6.15
N GLY A 60 -10.83 11.16 7.02
CA GLY A 60 -11.01 11.15 8.48
C GLY A 60 -10.46 9.89 9.18
N GLN A 61 -9.96 8.91 8.42
CA GLN A 61 -9.37 7.68 8.94
C GLN A 61 -8.32 7.13 7.96
N SER A 62 -7.32 6.42 8.48
CA SER A 62 -6.39 5.65 7.66
C SER A 62 -7.04 4.33 7.24
N ILE A 63 -6.82 3.92 5.99
CA ILE A 63 -7.41 2.70 5.42
C ILE A 63 -6.29 1.75 5.02
N PHE A 64 -6.25 0.58 5.66
CA PHE A 64 -5.44 -0.55 5.23
C PHE A 64 -6.21 -1.33 4.17
N GLY A 65 -6.15 -0.84 2.92
CA GLY A 65 -6.84 -1.45 1.78
C GLY A 65 -6.03 -2.57 1.13
N ASP A 66 -6.37 -2.89 -0.11
CA ASP A 66 -5.84 -4.04 -0.84
C ASP A 66 -4.31 -4.08 -0.92
N VAL A 67 -3.63 -2.94 -1.06
CA VAL A 67 -2.15 -2.85 -1.05
C VAL A 67 -1.56 -3.47 0.21
N ALA A 68 -2.17 -3.24 1.38
CA ALA A 68 -1.76 -3.84 2.64
C ALA A 68 -2.31 -5.27 2.79
N LEU A 69 -3.62 -5.47 2.56
CA LEU A 69 -4.27 -6.76 2.80
C LEU A 69 -3.73 -7.87 1.90
N LYS A 70 -3.33 -7.56 0.66
CA LYS A 70 -2.74 -8.54 -0.26
C LYS A 70 -1.33 -8.96 0.16
N ALA A 71 -0.58 -8.13 0.91
CA ALA A 71 0.76 -8.46 1.40
C ALA A 71 0.73 -9.46 2.57
N PHE A 72 -0.41 -9.67 3.22
CA PHE A 72 -0.51 -10.50 4.41
C PHE A 72 -1.62 -11.56 4.28
N TYR A 73 -1.60 -12.53 5.19
CA TYR A 73 -2.76 -13.35 5.48
C TYR A 73 -3.52 -12.69 6.63
N VAL A 74 -4.76 -12.26 6.36
CA VAL A 74 -5.57 -11.49 7.32
C VAL A 74 -6.81 -12.27 7.70
N VAL A 75 -6.99 -12.50 9.00
CA VAL A 75 -8.16 -13.15 9.56
C VAL A 75 -9.06 -12.10 10.20
N PHE A 76 -10.30 -12.03 9.74
CA PHE A 76 -11.37 -11.26 10.36
C PHE A 76 -12.12 -12.18 11.32
N ASP A 77 -11.84 -12.06 12.62
CA ASP A 77 -12.47 -12.92 13.63
C ASP A 77 -13.94 -12.50 13.83
N SER A 78 -14.89 -13.39 13.54
CA SER A 78 -16.31 -13.09 13.68
C SER A 78 -16.82 -13.17 15.12
N ARG A 79 -16.00 -13.62 16.09
CA ARG A 79 -16.37 -13.77 17.50
C ARG A 79 -16.25 -12.47 18.30
N GLY A 80 -15.51 -11.49 17.80
CA GLY A 80 -15.30 -10.20 18.45
C GLY A 80 -14.49 -9.26 17.56
N PRO A 81 -14.34 -7.97 17.93
CA PRO A 81 -13.62 -7.00 17.10
C PRO A 81 -12.11 -7.28 17.14
N GLN A 82 -11.66 -8.22 16.32
CA GLN A 82 -10.27 -8.62 16.23
C GLN A 82 -9.87 -8.92 14.79
N LEU A 83 -8.66 -8.48 14.44
CA LEU A 83 -7.96 -8.87 13.22
C LEU A 83 -6.69 -9.63 13.60
N GLY A 84 -6.41 -10.72 12.88
CA GLY A 84 -5.14 -11.43 12.93
C GLY A 84 -4.35 -11.20 11.65
N PHE A 85 -3.04 -10.96 11.76
CA PHE A 85 -2.14 -10.76 10.63
C PHE A 85 -0.99 -11.77 10.71
N ALA A 86 -0.66 -12.37 9.58
CA ALA A 86 0.51 -13.23 9.41
C ALA A 86 1.22 -12.94 8.09
N THR A 87 2.53 -13.19 8.04
CA THR A 87 3.26 -13.23 6.77
C THR A 87 2.83 -14.44 5.96
N LYS A 88 2.96 -14.36 4.64
CA LYS A 88 2.69 -15.44 3.70
C LYS A 88 3.71 -15.42 2.57
N ALA A 89 3.77 -16.50 1.78
CA ALA A 89 4.51 -16.47 0.52
C ALA A 89 3.89 -15.42 -0.40
N LEU A 90 4.72 -14.53 -0.92
CA LEU A 90 4.31 -13.49 -1.86
C LEU A 90 4.61 -13.96 -3.28
N ASN A 91 3.68 -13.72 -4.17
CA ASN A 91 3.92 -13.81 -5.60
C ASN A 91 4.28 -12.39 -6.04
N LEU A 92 5.58 -12.18 -6.19
CA LEU A 92 6.21 -10.98 -6.73
C LEU A 92 6.70 -11.36 -8.12
N ASP A 93 6.51 -10.47 -9.10
CA ASP A 93 6.88 -10.73 -10.50
C ASP A 93 8.39 -10.52 -10.76
#